data_AF-A0AA35STW5-F1
#
_entry.id   AF-A0AA35STW5-F1
#
_cell.length_a   1.000
_cell.length_b   1.000
_cell.length_c   1.000
_cell.angle_alpha   90.00
_cell.angle_beta   90.00
_cell.angle_gamma   90.00
#
_symmetry.space_group_name_H-M   'P 1'
#
loop_
_entity.id
_entity.type
_entity.pdbx_description
1 polymer ?
#
loop_
_entity_poly.entity_id
_entity_poly.type
_entity_poly.pdbx_seq_one_letter_code
_entity_poly.pdbx_strand_id
1 'polypeptide(L)'
;MDACLGSELAGVVRKSRVFVVGTGGIGCELAKNLVLTGFQDIVMIDLDTIEVSNLNRQFLFRKYHVGRPKVQVAREALLQFNPQARITAIHDSVFNPDYNVNFFKRFSLVMNALDNKAARNHVNRLCLAAGVTLIESGSAGYLGQVSVIRKGESECYECQPKPTAKTYPACSIRNTPSEPIHCIIWAKHLFNQLFGEPDADEDVSPDTEATDEHDSGGHKSGGQKSGDLGEHGPGGQQSGDQNSGDLGEHDSGGQGEGVPMSDGLSDGVNGGPVQSKLSTRQWAENNKYNVEKIFTKLYQTDVEYLLTMKQLWEKRTPPTPLSLQQLTSSSDNDGDGAGGSDGCLPDQRVWSVHKCSDVFQLSLAKLSAEYRSKGELTWDKDDKVSMDFVAASANLRAHVFNIQRKSRFDMKSMAGNIVPAIATTNAVIAGLIVMEALKVLAGDFNKCKQIYLPRMPNPYKKLLVTCSLAPPNPKCYVCSPKPEANIKLNTNSATVVHFKKRY
;
A
#
# COMPACT_ATOMS: atom_id res chain seq x y z
N MET A 1 34.78 -10.28 -18.04
CA MET A 1 34.05 -11.26 -17.22
C MET A 1 34.98 -12.37 -16.74
N ASP A 2 35.57 -13.18 -17.64
CA ASP A 2 36.42 -14.33 -17.27
C ASP A 2 37.62 -13.94 -16.38
N ALA A 3 38.25 -12.79 -16.62
CA ALA A 3 39.35 -12.29 -15.79
C ALA A 3 38.94 -11.90 -14.35
N CYS A 4 37.67 -11.58 -14.11
CA CYS A 4 37.19 -11.13 -12.79
C CYS A 4 36.45 -12.23 -12.02
N LEU A 5 35.64 -13.05 -12.72
CA LEU A 5 34.82 -14.09 -12.11
C LEU A 5 35.48 -15.48 -12.15
N GLY A 6 36.55 -15.65 -12.95
CA GLY A 6 37.04 -16.96 -13.35
C GLY A 6 36.19 -17.57 -14.47
N SER A 7 36.79 -18.47 -15.25
CA SER A 7 36.15 -19.09 -16.43
C SER A 7 34.92 -19.94 -16.07
N GLU A 8 34.96 -20.62 -14.92
CA GLU A 8 33.88 -21.48 -14.44
C GLU A 8 32.61 -20.67 -14.12
N LEU A 9 32.69 -19.73 -13.17
CA LEU A 9 31.55 -18.90 -12.79
C LEU A 9 31.05 -18.07 -13.97
N ALA A 10 31.95 -17.53 -14.80
CA ALA A 10 31.57 -16.86 -16.03
C ALA A 10 30.78 -17.78 -16.98
N GLY A 11 31.17 -19.06 -17.09
CA GLY A 11 30.42 -20.09 -17.81
C GLY A 11 29.02 -20.31 -17.24
N VAL A 12 28.88 -20.40 -15.91
CA VAL A 12 27.59 -20.54 -15.22
C VAL A 12 26.71 -19.31 -15.48
N VAL A 13 27.25 -18.09 -15.34
CA VAL A 13 26.52 -16.83 -15.60
C VAL A 13 25.96 -16.78 -17.01
N ARG A 14 26.76 -17.13 -18.03
CA ARG A 14 26.30 -17.13 -19.44
C ARG A 14 25.17 -18.13 -19.70
N LYS A 15 25.21 -19.30 -19.04
CA LYS A 15 24.20 -20.35 -19.19
C LYS A 15 22.95 -20.12 -18.33
N SER A 16 23.04 -19.27 -17.31
CA SER A 16 21.96 -19.02 -16.36
C SER A 16 20.83 -18.26 -17.02
N ARG A 17 19.61 -18.78 -16.86
CA ARG A 17 18.39 -18.09 -17.26
C ARG A 17 17.79 -17.42 -16.05
N VAL A 18 17.67 -16.09 -16.08
CA VAL A 18 17.22 -15.30 -14.93
C VAL A 18 15.90 -14.60 -15.20
N PHE A 19 15.09 -14.44 -14.15
CA PHE A 19 13.80 -13.75 -14.22
C PHE A 19 13.81 -12.50 -13.35
N VAL A 20 13.54 -11.34 -13.95
CA VAL A 20 13.44 -10.06 -13.27
C VAL A 20 11.98 -9.63 -13.24
N VAL A 21 11.44 -9.45 -12.03
CA VAL A 21 10.04 -9.05 -11.83
C VAL A 21 10.00 -7.56 -11.49
N GLY A 22 9.58 -6.76 -12.47
CA GLY A 22 9.55 -5.29 -12.42
C GLY A 22 10.71 -4.63 -13.18
N THR A 23 10.38 -3.63 -13.98
CA THR A 23 11.29 -2.75 -14.74
C THR A 23 11.19 -1.29 -14.28
N GLY A 24 10.93 -1.09 -12.98
CA GLY A 24 10.96 0.23 -12.32
C GLY A 24 12.38 0.74 -12.04
N GLY A 25 12.55 1.49 -10.95
CA GLY A 25 13.83 2.11 -10.57
C GLY A 25 14.96 1.09 -10.38
N ILE A 26 14.76 0.12 -9.50
CA ILE A 26 15.72 -0.99 -9.30
C ILE A 26 15.82 -1.86 -10.56
N GLY A 27 14.68 -2.13 -11.22
CA GLY A 27 14.62 -3.02 -12.38
C GLY A 27 15.48 -2.56 -13.56
N CYS A 28 15.45 -1.25 -13.88
CA CYS A 28 16.30 -0.67 -14.93
C CYS A 28 17.79 -0.84 -14.64
N GLU A 29 18.22 -0.52 -13.41
CA GLU A 29 19.62 -0.64 -12.98
C GLU A 29 20.06 -2.10 -12.91
N LEU A 30 19.19 -2.98 -12.42
CA LEU A 30 19.43 -4.41 -12.31
C LEU A 30 19.61 -5.03 -13.69
N ALA A 31 18.71 -4.75 -14.63
CA ALA A 31 18.80 -5.30 -15.98
C ALA A 31 20.07 -4.83 -16.70
N LYS A 32 20.46 -3.55 -16.55
CA LYS A 32 21.76 -3.05 -17.02
C LYS A 32 22.91 -3.85 -16.40
N ASN A 33 22.92 -3.99 -15.08
CA ASN A 33 23.98 -4.70 -14.38
C ASN A 33 24.07 -6.17 -14.82
N LEU A 34 22.95 -6.88 -14.98
CA LEU A 34 22.94 -8.26 -15.49
C LEU A 34 23.56 -8.35 -16.88
N VAL A 35 23.13 -7.49 -17.81
CA VAL A 35 23.64 -7.47 -19.19
C VAL A 35 25.15 -7.19 -19.23
N LEU A 36 25.61 -6.18 -18.48
CA LEU A 36 27.03 -5.80 -18.42
C LEU A 36 27.89 -6.82 -17.65
N THR A 37 27.29 -7.56 -16.72
CA THR A 37 27.97 -8.63 -15.98
C THR A 37 28.15 -9.88 -16.84
N GLY A 38 27.37 -10.04 -17.91
CA GLY A 38 27.49 -11.13 -18.88
C GLY A 38 26.37 -12.17 -18.83
N PHE A 39 25.26 -11.89 -18.13
CA PHE A 39 24.05 -12.70 -18.26
C PHE A 39 23.48 -12.58 -19.67
N GLN A 40 23.20 -13.73 -20.30
CA GLN A 40 22.76 -13.76 -21.69
C GLN A 40 21.26 -14.04 -21.84
N ASP A 41 20.63 -14.81 -20.94
CA ASP A 41 19.21 -15.14 -21.03
C ASP A 41 18.43 -14.50 -19.88
N ILE A 42 17.79 -13.36 -20.19
CA ILE A 42 17.07 -12.54 -19.22
C ILE A 42 15.61 -12.48 -19.64
N VAL A 43 14.71 -12.89 -18.75
CA VAL A 43 13.27 -12.66 -18.88
C VAL A 43 12.88 -11.54 -17.92
N MET A 44 12.18 -10.54 -18.43
CA MET A 44 11.67 -9.42 -17.64
C MET A 44 10.15 -9.34 -17.78
N ILE A 45 9.46 -9.06 -16.68
CA ILE A 45 8.02 -8.82 -16.65
C ILE A 45 7.70 -7.50 -15.96
N ASP A 46 6.76 -6.74 -16.50
CA ASP A 46 6.20 -5.54 -15.90
C ASP A 46 4.81 -5.29 -16.50
N LEU A 47 3.87 -4.73 -15.75
CA LEU A 47 2.51 -4.45 -16.21
C LEU A 47 2.34 -2.98 -16.64
N ASP A 48 3.26 -2.10 -16.25
CA ASP A 48 3.09 -0.66 -16.38
C ASP A 48 3.58 -0.11 -17.73
N THR A 49 3.08 1.08 -18.05
CA THR A 49 3.62 1.95 -19.09
C THR A 49 4.47 3.07 -18.49
N ILE A 50 5.27 3.74 -19.32
CA ILE A 50 6.22 4.77 -18.88
C ILE A 50 5.49 6.08 -18.61
N GLU A 51 5.75 6.68 -17.45
CA GLU A 51 5.29 8.01 -17.08
C GLU A 51 6.43 9.02 -16.97
N VAL A 52 6.11 10.31 -17.06
CA VAL A 52 7.07 11.41 -16.84
C VAL A 52 7.72 11.32 -15.45
N SER A 53 6.93 10.92 -14.44
CA SER A 53 7.37 10.76 -13.05
C SER A 53 8.50 9.73 -12.89
N ASN A 54 8.67 8.84 -13.87
CA ASN A 54 9.65 7.75 -13.84
C ASN A 54 11.06 8.20 -14.28
N LEU A 55 11.14 9.24 -15.11
CA LEU A 55 12.35 9.61 -15.86
C LEU A 55 13.52 10.09 -14.98
N ASN A 56 13.26 10.49 -13.72
CA ASN A 56 14.31 10.92 -12.80
C ASN A 56 15.15 9.75 -12.25
N ARG A 57 14.69 8.50 -12.39
CA ARG A 57 15.30 7.32 -11.75
C ARG A 57 15.21 6.01 -12.54
N GLN A 58 14.61 6.04 -13.72
CA GLN A 58 14.47 4.90 -14.63
C GLN A 58 15.18 5.25 -15.95
N PHE A 59 16.52 5.22 -15.91
CA PHE A 59 17.38 5.82 -16.93
C PHE A 59 17.30 5.13 -18.31
N LEU A 60 16.67 3.96 -18.44
CA LEU A 60 16.42 3.31 -19.73
C LEU A 60 15.34 4.06 -20.55
N PHE A 61 14.59 4.96 -19.91
CA PHE A 61 13.47 5.65 -20.53
C PHE A 61 13.81 7.11 -20.88
N ARG A 62 13.08 7.65 -21.86
CA ARG A 62 13.22 9.02 -22.36
C ARG A 62 11.84 9.65 -22.46
N LYS A 63 11.78 10.98 -22.52
CA LYS A 63 10.51 11.71 -22.58
C LYS A 63 9.62 11.27 -23.76
N TYR A 64 10.21 10.94 -24.90
CA TYR A 64 9.48 10.45 -26.07
C TYR A 64 9.00 8.98 -25.96
N HIS A 65 9.35 8.27 -24.88
CA HIS A 65 8.86 6.92 -24.59
C HIS A 65 7.60 6.91 -23.71
N VAL A 66 7.15 8.06 -23.21
CA VAL A 66 5.97 8.14 -22.31
C VAL A 66 4.74 7.51 -22.98
N GLY A 67 4.03 6.67 -22.22
CA GLY A 67 2.87 5.88 -22.69
C GLY A 67 3.23 4.52 -23.30
N ARG A 68 4.51 4.24 -23.61
CA ARG A 68 4.94 2.92 -24.08
C ARG A 68 5.14 1.93 -22.91
N PRO A 69 4.99 0.61 -23.11
CA PRO A 69 5.26 -0.39 -22.07
C PRO A 69 6.71 -0.35 -21.56
N LYS A 70 6.90 -0.30 -20.23
CA LYS A 70 8.23 -0.18 -19.60
C LYS A 70 9.18 -1.29 -20.04
N VAL A 71 8.72 -2.53 -19.97
CA VAL A 71 9.53 -3.72 -20.23
C VAL A 71 10.01 -3.81 -21.69
N GLN A 72 9.19 -3.34 -22.65
CA GLN A 72 9.54 -3.36 -24.07
C GLN A 72 10.62 -2.33 -24.37
N VAL A 73 10.46 -1.10 -23.90
CA VAL A 73 11.45 -0.03 -24.07
C VAL A 73 12.74 -0.36 -23.31
N ALA A 74 12.64 -0.99 -22.13
CA ALA A 74 13.81 -1.46 -21.38
C ALA A 74 14.62 -2.45 -22.21
N ARG A 75 13.96 -3.43 -22.85
CA ARG A 75 14.61 -4.37 -23.78
C ARG A 75 15.30 -3.66 -24.93
N GLU A 76 14.61 -2.73 -25.61
CA GLU A 76 15.19 -1.95 -26.73
C GLU A 76 16.49 -1.23 -26.30
N ALA A 77 16.45 -0.56 -25.15
CA ALA A 77 17.61 0.14 -24.61
C ALA A 77 18.74 -0.82 -24.21
N LEU A 78 18.43 -1.94 -23.55
CA LEU A 78 19.42 -2.93 -23.11
C LEU A 78 20.16 -3.61 -24.27
N LEU A 79 19.47 -3.85 -25.38
CA LEU A 79 20.08 -4.41 -26.59
C LEU A 79 21.09 -3.45 -27.24
N GLN A 80 21.03 -2.15 -26.96
CA GLN A 80 22.08 -1.20 -27.37
C GLN A 80 23.36 -1.37 -26.54
N PHE A 81 23.26 -1.79 -25.27
CA PHE A 81 24.43 -2.09 -24.44
C PHE A 81 25.09 -3.41 -24.82
N ASN A 82 24.28 -4.44 -25.14
CA ASN A 82 24.78 -5.73 -25.58
C ASN A 82 23.79 -6.39 -26.57
N PRO A 83 24.05 -6.29 -27.88
CA PRO A 83 23.20 -6.90 -28.91
C PRO A 83 23.13 -8.44 -28.84
N GLN A 84 24.07 -9.09 -28.16
CA GLN A 84 24.10 -10.56 -28.03
C GLN A 84 23.22 -11.09 -26.89
N ALA A 85 22.68 -10.22 -26.04
CA ALA A 85 21.80 -10.64 -24.95
C ALA A 85 20.43 -11.09 -25.50
N ARG A 86 19.96 -12.27 -25.06
CA ARG A 86 18.60 -12.75 -25.29
C ARG A 86 17.69 -12.22 -24.18
N ILE A 87 16.98 -11.14 -24.49
CA ILE A 87 16.05 -10.49 -23.57
C ILE A 87 14.61 -10.75 -24.00
N THR A 88 13.85 -11.45 -23.15
CA THR A 88 12.39 -11.62 -23.32
C THR A 88 11.66 -10.58 -22.48
N ALA A 89 10.84 -9.74 -23.12
CA ALA A 89 10.07 -8.68 -22.47
C ALA A 89 8.59 -9.06 -22.44
N ILE A 90 8.03 -9.22 -21.24
CA ILE A 90 6.63 -9.61 -21.01
C ILE A 90 5.89 -8.41 -20.42
N HIS A 91 5.01 -7.78 -21.20
CA HIS A 91 4.15 -6.70 -20.71
C HIS A 91 2.87 -7.30 -20.15
N ASP A 92 2.91 -7.71 -18.88
CA ASP A 92 1.82 -8.40 -18.20
C ASP A 92 1.99 -8.36 -16.68
N SER A 93 0.94 -8.71 -15.94
CA SER A 93 0.97 -8.91 -14.50
C SER A 93 1.51 -10.27 -14.14
N VAL A 94 2.41 -10.34 -13.14
CA VAL A 94 2.91 -11.62 -12.61
C VAL A 94 1.80 -12.48 -11.98
N PHE A 95 0.62 -11.91 -11.71
CA PHE A 95 -0.55 -12.63 -11.23
C PHE A 95 -1.28 -13.44 -12.32
N ASN A 96 -0.96 -13.25 -13.60
CA ASN A 96 -1.56 -14.03 -14.66
C ASN A 96 -1.27 -15.54 -14.43
N PRO A 97 -2.29 -16.41 -14.42
CA PRO A 97 -2.14 -17.86 -14.19
C PRO A 97 -1.14 -18.57 -15.13
N ASP A 98 -0.82 -17.99 -16.28
CA ASP A 98 0.21 -18.50 -17.20
C ASP A 98 1.60 -18.55 -16.54
N TYR A 99 1.87 -17.68 -15.57
CA TYR A 99 3.14 -17.61 -14.83
C TYR A 99 3.14 -18.50 -13.58
N ASN A 100 2.65 -19.73 -13.73
CA ASN A 100 2.57 -20.71 -12.65
C ASN A 100 3.93 -21.30 -12.22
N VAL A 101 3.91 -22.26 -11.28
CA VAL A 101 5.10 -22.95 -10.75
C VAL A 101 6.00 -23.53 -11.86
N ASN A 102 5.43 -24.07 -12.94
CA ASN A 102 6.23 -24.63 -14.05
C ASN A 102 6.94 -23.54 -14.84
N PHE A 103 6.35 -22.35 -14.97
CA PHE A 103 7.02 -21.19 -15.55
C PHE A 103 8.27 -20.84 -14.73
N PHE A 104 8.14 -20.77 -13.40
CA PHE A 104 9.20 -20.39 -12.46
C PHE A 104 10.35 -21.40 -12.41
N LYS A 105 10.08 -22.71 -12.50
CA LYS A 105 11.10 -23.78 -12.51
C LYS A 105 12.15 -23.66 -13.62
N ARG A 106 11.90 -22.85 -14.65
CA ARG A 106 12.80 -22.67 -15.79
C ARG A 106 13.96 -21.71 -15.53
N PHE A 107 13.99 -21.07 -14.36
CA PHE A 107 14.98 -20.04 -14.02
C PHE A 107 15.98 -20.55 -13.00
N SER A 108 17.24 -20.16 -13.17
CA SER A 108 18.31 -20.37 -12.20
C SER A 108 18.12 -19.46 -10.98
N LEU A 109 17.61 -18.25 -11.21
CA LEU A 109 17.40 -17.20 -10.21
C LEU A 109 16.20 -16.33 -10.58
N VAL A 110 15.43 -15.92 -9.58
CA VAL A 110 14.41 -14.87 -9.67
C VAL A 110 14.85 -13.66 -8.87
N MET A 111 14.63 -12.45 -9.39
CA MET A 111 15.00 -11.20 -8.73
C MET A 111 13.81 -10.24 -8.73
N ASN A 112 13.37 -9.84 -7.53
CA ASN A 112 12.29 -8.89 -7.37
C ASN A 112 12.80 -7.45 -7.42
N ALA A 113 12.15 -6.65 -8.26
CA ALA A 113 12.26 -5.20 -8.35
C ALA A 113 10.88 -4.53 -8.26
N LEU A 114 9.99 -5.14 -7.46
CA LEU A 114 8.60 -4.76 -7.23
C LEU A 114 8.46 -3.71 -6.13
N ASP A 115 7.37 -2.96 -6.13
CA ASP A 115 7.04 -1.92 -5.14
C ASP A 115 5.79 -2.23 -4.30
N ASN A 116 5.06 -3.30 -4.60
CA ASN A 116 3.84 -3.68 -3.89
C ASN A 116 3.97 -5.02 -3.14
N LYS A 117 3.39 -5.07 -1.94
CA LYS A 117 3.48 -6.23 -1.03
C LYS A 117 2.79 -7.47 -1.61
N ALA A 118 1.65 -7.31 -2.29
CA ALA A 118 0.88 -8.42 -2.82
C ALA A 118 1.67 -9.21 -3.88
N ALA A 119 2.28 -8.53 -4.86
CA ALA A 119 3.10 -9.16 -5.88
C ALA A 119 4.36 -9.80 -5.27
N ARG A 120 4.99 -9.17 -4.27
CA ARG A 120 6.13 -9.76 -3.54
C ARG A 120 5.74 -11.05 -2.83
N ASN A 121 4.60 -11.08 -2.13
CA ASN A 121 4.05 -12.29 -1.51
C ASN A 121 3.78 -13.38 -2.57
N HIS A 122 3.18 -13.01 -3.70
CA HIS A 122 2.88 -13.94 -4.79
C HIS A 122 4.15 -14.58 -5.37
N VAL A 123 5.15 -13.78 -5.72
CA VAL A 123 6.44 -14.25 -6.25
C VAL A 123 7.19 -15.07 -5.19
N ASN A 124 7.19 -14.65 -3.93
CA ASN A 124 7.76 -15.42 -2.81
C ASN A 124 7.19 -16.84 -2.77
N ARG A 125 5.86 -16.97 -2.79
CA ARG A 125 5.17 -18.26 -2.75
C ARG A 125 5.47 -19.11 -3.98
N LEU A 126 5.51 -18.52 -5.18
CA LEU A 126 5.87 -19.23 -6.41
C LEU A 126 7.32 -19.73 -6.41
N CYS A 127 8.28 -18.94 -5.94
CA CYS A 127 9.68 -19.35 -5.81
C CYS A 127 9.84 -20.50 -4.79
N LEU A 128 9.15 -20.42 -3.64
CA LEU A 128 9.13 -21.52 -2.66
C LEU A 128 8.49 -22.80 -3.21
N ALA A 129 7.43 -22.68 -4.00
CA ALA A 129 6.78 -23.82 -4.65
C ALA A 129 7.64 -24.41 -5.78
N ALA A 130 8.32 -23.58 -6.55
CA ALA A 130 9.19 -23.98 -7.65
C ALA A 130 10.57 -24.50 -7.19
N GLY A 131 10.98 -24.19 -5.96
CA GLY A 131 12.32 -24.51 -5.46
C GLY A 131 13.42 -23.63 -6.07
N VAL A 132 13.07 -22.41 -6.49
CA VAL A 132 14.01 -21.47 -7.13
C VAL A 132 14.41 -20.39 -6.12
N THR A 133 15.70 -20.04 -6.10
CA THR A 133 16.21 -18.99 -5.20
C THR A 133 15.70 -17.63 -5.67
N LEU A 134 15.16 -16.85 -4.73
CA LEU A 134 14.66 -15.50 -4.94
C LEU A 134 15.62 -14.50 -4.30
N ILE A 135 15.99 -13.46 -5.02
CA ILE A 135 16.64 -12.28 -4.43
C ILE A 135 15.59 -11.17 -4.32
N GLU A 136 15.26 -10.81 -3.09
CA GLU A 136 14.29 -9.77 -2.77
C GLU A 136 15.02 -8.45 -2.48
N SER A 137 14.39 -7.33 -2.85
CA SER A 137 14.99 -6.03 -2.66
C SER A 137 13.96 -4.93 -2.42
N GLY A 138 14.40 -3.79 -1.91
CA GLY A 138 13.56 -2.60 -1.83
C GLY A 138 14.36 -1.35 -1.56
N SER A 139 13.75 -0.21 -1.90
CA SER A 139 14.31 1.11 -1.66
C SER A 139 13.22 2.08 -1.17
N ALA A 140 13.61 3.03 -0.33
CA ALA A 140 12.77 4.12 0.15
C ALA A 140 13.65 5.34 0.48
N GLY A 141 13.64 6.34 -0.39
CA GLY A 141 14.51 7.51 -0.29
C GLY A 141 15.98 7.13 -0.33
N TYR A 142 16.69 7.36 0.78
CA TYR A 142 18.10 6.97 0.97
C TYR A 142 18.27 5.57 1.57
N LEU A 143 17.17 4.89 1.88
CA LEU A 143 17.18 3.57 2.50
C LEU A 143 17.03 2.49 1.45
N GLY A 144 17.62 1.33 1.70
CA GLY A 144 17.30 0.13 0.93
C GLY A 144 17.81 -1.15 1.55
N GLN A 145 17.41 -2.28 0.98
CA GLN A 145 17.82 -3.59 1.44
C GLN A 145 17.85 -4.62 0.31
N VAL A 146 18.68 -5.65 0.48
CA VAL A 146 18.74 -6.86 -0.35
C VAL A 146 18.73 -8.08 0.55
N SER A 147 17.95 -9.10 0.16
CA SER A 147 17.82 -10.38 0.86
C SER A 147 17.87 -11.53 -0.14
N VAL A 148 18.41 -12.68 0.27
CA VAL A 148 18.35 -13.91 -0.51
C VAL A 148 17.43 -14.90 0.21
N ILE A 149 16.45 -15.40 -0.52
CA ILE A 149 15.43 -16.33 -0.04
C ILE A 149 15.62 -17.67 -0.73
N ARG A 150 15.87 -18.71 0.04
CA ARG A 150 15.93 -20.09 -0.43
C ARG A 150 15.16 -21.02 0.51
N LYS A 151 14.26 -21.81 -0.08
CA LYS A 151 13.39 -22.74 0.64
C LYS A 151 14.19 -23.67 1.56
N GLY A 152 13.83 -23.70 2.83
CA GLY A 152 14.45 -24.58 3.84
C GLY A 152 15.80 -24.11 4.38
N GLU A 153 16.45 -23.14 3.74
CA GLU A 153 17.77 -22.64 4.16
C GLU A 153 17.70 -21.24 4.78
N SER A 154 16.78 -20.38 4.33
CA SER A 154 16.58 -19.04 4.89
C SER A 154 15.11 -18.74 5.15
N GLU A 155 14.84 -17.69 5.94
CA GLU A 155 13.50 -17.15 6.06
C GLU A 155 12.94 -16.70 4.71
N CYS A 156 11.63 -16.88 4.51
CA CYS A 156 10.93 -16.35 3.35
C CYS A 156 10.48 -14.91 3.59
N TYR A 157 10.00 -14.25 2.53
CA TYR A 157 9.56 -12.85 2.61
C TYR A 157 8.49 -12.60 3.71
N GLU A 158 7.65 -13.60 3.94
CA GLU A 158 6.49 -13.56 4.83
C GLU A 158 6.76 -14.16 6.23
N CYS A 159 8.00 -14.53 6.55
CA CYS A 159 8.37 -15.02 7.89
C CYS A 159 8.27 -13.94 8.97
N GLN A 160 8.56 -12.69 8.60
CA GLN A 160 8.48 -11.53 9.48
C GLN A 160 7.33 -10.63 9.03
N PRO A 161 6.38 -10.28 9.91
CA PRO A 161 5.28 -9.40 9.55
C PRO A 161 5.83 -8.04 9.11
N LYS A 162 5.46 -7.62 7.90
CA LYS A 162 5.76 -6.28 7.39
C LYS A 162 4.63 -5.33 7.81
N PRO A 163 4.95 -4.08 8.24
CA PRO A 163 3.94 -3.10 8.59
C PRO A 163 2.84 -3.03 7.52
N THR A 164 1.58 -3.14 7.95
CA THR A 164 0.43 -2.94 7.08
C THR A 164 0.20 -1.44 6.89
N ALA A 165 -0.44 -1.06 5.78
CA ALA A 165 -0.92 0.30 5.63
C ALA A 165 -1.83 0.67 6.82
N LYS A 166 -1.74 1.92 7.28
CA LYS A 166 -2.62 2.40 8.36
C LYS A 166 -4.07 2.33 7.87
N THR A 167 -4.91 1.63 8.62
CA THR A 167 -6.36 1.57 8.41
C THR A 167 -7.04 2.48 9.43
N TYR A 168 -8.08 3.19 8.99
CA TYR A 168 -8.82 4.13 9.82
C TYR A 168 -10.25 3.63 10.02
N PRO A 169 -10.84 3.78 11.21
CA PRO A 169 -12.23 3.39 11.45
C PRO A 169 -13.20 4.14 10.52
N ALA A 170 -14.24 3.45 10.03
CA ALA A 170 -15.23 4.05 9.13
C ALA A 170 -15.93 5.27 9.76
N CYS A 171 -16.23 5.23 11.06
CA CYS A 171 -16.81 6.36 11.79
C CYS A 171 -15.91 7.61 11.78
N SER A 172 -14.59 7.45 11.89
CA SER A 172 -13.63 8.56 11.80
C SER A 172 -13.56 9.15 10.39
N ILE A 173 -13.77 8.33 9.35
CA ILE A 173 -13.79 8.79 7.95
C ILE A 173 -15.12 9.47 7.60
N ARG A 174 -16.24 8.88 8.00
CA ARG A 174 -17.61 9.28 7.63
C ARG A 174 -18.15 10.42 8.47
N ASN A 175 -17.93 10.38 9.78
CA ASN A 175 -18.60 11.28 10.73
C ASN A 175 -17.64 12.30 11.34
N THR A 176 -16.51 11.87 11.90
CA THR A 176 -15.67 12.71 12.76
C THR A 176 -14.19 12.78 12.32
N PRO A 177 -13.90 13.20 11.08
CA PRO A 177 -12.52 13.35 10.63
C PRO A 177 -11.80 14.44 11.45
N SER A 178 -10.60 14.12 11.94
CA SER A 178 -9.72 15.05 12.67
C SER A 178 -8.39 15.37 11.98
N GLU A 179 -7.96 14.57 11.01
CA GLU A 179 -6.69 14.74 10.30
C GLU A 179 -6.90 14.87 8.78
N PRO A 180 -6.00 15.56 8.05
CA PRO A 180 -6.09 15.68 6.59
C PRO A 180 -6.17 14.32 5.86
N ILE A 181 -5.52 13.29 6.39
CA ILE A 181 -5.55 11.94 5.81
C ILE A 181 -6.96 11.33 5.83
N HIS A 182 -7.78 11.62 6.84
CA HIS A 182 -9.16 11.14 6.89
C HIS A 182 -10.00 11.73 5.75
N CYS A 183 -9.81 13.02 5.45
CA CYS A 183 -10.48 13.69 4.33
C CYS A 183 -10.02 13.14 2.97
N ILE A 184 -8.73 12.79 2.85
CA ILE A 184 -8.17 12.19 1.63
C ILE A 184 -8.73 10.78 1.40
N ILE A 185 -8.80 9.95 2.45
CA ILE A 185 -9.39 8.62 2.36
C ILE A 185 -10.87 8.72 1.99
N TRP A 186 -11.63 9.62 2.64
CA TRP A 186 -13.02 9.89 2.28
C TRP A 186 -13.18 10.30 0.82
N ALA A 187 -12.28 11.15 0.29
CA ALA A 187 -12.34 11.58 -1.11
C ALA A 187 -12.03 10.44 -2.10
N LYS A 188 -11.15 9.49 -1.72
CA LYS A 188 -10.92 8.27 -2.52
C LYS A 188 -12.13 7.34 -2.51
N HIS A 189 -12.73 7.13 -1.33
CA HIS A 189 -13.99 6.39 -1.21
C HIS A 189 -15.08 7.05 -2.05
N LEU A 190 -15.18 8.39 -2.03
CA LEU A 190 -16.12 9.13 -2.86
C LEU A 190 -15.90 8.88 -4.36
N PHE A 191 -14.64 8.88 -4.80
CA PHE A 191 -14.30 8.54 -6.18
C PHE A 191 -14.80 7.14 -6.54
N ASN A 192 -14.53 6.13 -5.71
CA ASN A 192 -14.96 4.76 -5.95
C ASN A 192 -16.49 4.62 -5.93
N GLN A 193 -17.17 5.26 -4.99
CA GLN A 193 -18.63 5.27 -4.93
C GLN A 193 -19.26 5.89 -6.19
N LEU A 194 -18.71 7.01 -6.67
CA LEU A 194 -19.25 7.72 -7.83
C LEU A 194 -18.86 7.08 -9.17
N PHE A 195 -17.65 6.53 -9.28
CA PHE A 195 -17.07 6.16 -10.57
C PHE A 195 -16.45 4.76 -10.64
N GLY A 196 -16.04 4.17 -9.52
CA GLY A 196 -15.24 2.93 -9.49
C GLY A 196 -16.03 1.64 -9.27
N GLU A 197 -15.42 0.65 -8.62
CA GLU A 197 -16.15 -0.51 -8.09
C GLU A 197 -16.79 -0.09 -6.75
N PRO A 198 -18.11 -0.30 -6.55
CA PRO A 198 -18.76 0.08 -5.30
C PRO A 198 -18.37 -0.91 -4.19
N ASP A 199 -17.78 -0.41 -3.13
CA ASP A 199 -17.44 -1.16 -1.91
C ASP A 199 -18.29 -0.66 -0.74
N ALA A 200 -18.95 -1.58 -0.02
CA ALA A 200 -19.78 -1.24 1.14
C ALA A 200 -18.92 -0.70 2.30
N ASP A 201 -17.67 -1.12 2.40
CA ASP A 201 -16.72 -0.63 3.42
C ASP A 201 -16.23 0.80 3.12
N GLU A 202 -16.47 1.29 1.90
CA GLU A 202 -16.09 2.62 1.42
C GLU A 202 -17.28 3.58 1.29
N ASP A 203 -18.35 3.39 2.08
CA ASP A 203 -19.45 4.37 2.10
C ASP A 203 -18.97 5.73 2.63
N VAL A 204 -19.53 6.78 2.05
CA VAL A 204 -19.20 8.19 2.32
C VAL A 204 -20.32 8.94 3.01
N SER A 205 -21.54 8.39 3.01
CA SER A 205 -22.70 8.99 3.67
C SER A 205 -22.52 8.95 5.19
N PRO A 206 -23.07 9.90 5.97
CA PRO A 206 -23.04 9.83 7.44
C PRO A 206 -23.52 8.49 7.98
N ASP A 207 -22.73 7.91 8.89
CA ASP A 207 -23.00 6.65 9.56
C ASP A 207 -23.98 6.85 10.72
N THR A 208 -25.13 6.20 10.65
CA THR A 208 -26.24 6.36 11.60
C THR A 208 -26.14 5.43 12.80
N GLU A 209 -25.27 4.43 12.75
CA GLU A 209 -25.09 3.43 13.82
C GLU A 209 -23.88 3.76 14.73
N ALA A 210 -23.16 4.85 14.45
CA ALA A 210 -22.00 5.24 15.24
C ALA A 210 -22.42 5.81 16.62
N THR A 211 -22.19 5.03 17.68
CA THR A 211 -22.20 5.51 19.07
C THR A 211 -20.81 6.03 19.47
N ASP A 212 -20.74 7.04 20.33
CA ASP A 212 -19.48 7.69 20.78
C ASP A 212 -18.49 6.73 21.46
N GLU A 213 -18.91 5.53 21.86
CA GLU A 213 -18.08 4.56 22.56
C GLU A 213 -16.96 3.96 21.70
N HIS A 214 -17.09 4.00 20.37
CA HIS A 214 -16.07 3.47 19.47
C HIS A 214 -14.78 4.32 19.37
N ASP A 215 -14.76 5.54 19.93
CA ASP A 215 -13.62 6.46 19.84
C ASP A 215 -12.77 6.51 21.14
N SER A 216 -13.09 5.70 22.15
CA SER A 216 -12.37 5.66 23.45
C SER A 216 -11.07 4.83 23.43
N GLY A 217 -10.57 4.47 22.24
CA GLY A 217 -9.27 3.83 22.05
C GLY A 217 -8.11 4.84 21.99
N GLY A 218 -8.03 5.74 22.98
CA GLY A 218 -6.93 6.70 23.09
C GLY A 218 -5.58 5.99 23.13
N HIS A 219 -4.83 6.09 22.04
CA HIS A 219 -3.41 5.78 22.04
C HIS A 219 -2.72 6.74 23.02
N LYS A 220 -2.40 6.26 24.21
CA LYS A 220 -1.29 6.83 24.98
C LYS A 220 -0.04 6.67 24.12
N SER A 221 0.33 7.74 23.42
CA SER A 221 1.70 7.95 22.96
C SER A 221 2.58 7.97 24.21
N GLY A 222 3.09 6.80 24.59
CA GLY A 222 4.23 6.70 25.47
C GLY A 222 5.38 7.38 24.78
N GLY A 223 5.62 8.64 25.12
CA GLY A 223 6.85 9.33 24.77
C GLY A 223 8.00 8.59 25.45
N GLN A 224 8.63 7.66 24.73
CA GLN A 224 9.99 7.29 25.06
C GLN A 224 10.88 8.49 24.70
N LYS A 225 11.15 9.28 25.73
CA LYS A 225 12.32 10.16 25.74
C LYS A 225 13.52 9.33 25.30
N SER A 226 14.19 9.78 24.26
CA SER A 226 15.55 9.41 23.90
C SER A 226 16.45 9.72 25.10
N GLY A 227 16.69 8.69 25.90
CA GLY A 227 17.67 8.66 26.98
C GLY A 227 18.93 7.97 26.48
N ASP A 228 19.95 8.79 26.30
CA ASP A 228 21.36 8.47 26.17
C ASP A 228 21.84 7.51 27.28
N LEU A 229 22.44 6.37 26.91
CA LEU A 229 23.27 5.48 27.74
C LEU A 229 23.97 4.53 26.74
N GLY A 230 25.30 4.46 26.66
CA GLY A 230 26.24 4.33 27.77
C GLY A 230 26.75 2.89 27.76
N GLU A 231 28.06 2.74 27.59
CA GLU A 231 28.84 1.51 27.54
C GLU A 231 28.54 0.57 28.74
N HIS A 232 28.60 -0.75 28.52
CA HIS A 232 29.48 -1.68 29.26
C HIS A 232 29.29 -3.14 28.81
N GLY A 233 30.42 -3.86 28.80
CA GLY A 233 30.56 -5.25 28.40
C GLY A 233 30.24 -6.29 29.49
N PRO A 234 30.70 -7.56 29.33
CA PRO A 234 29.93 -8.75 29.71
C PRO A 234 30.38 -9.43 31.02
N GLY A 235 29.52 -10.27 31.59
CA GLY A 235 29.91 -11.20 32.67
C GLY A 235 28.82 -12.20 33.09
N GLY A 236 29.16 -13.50 33.03
CA GLY A 236 29.12 -14.42 34.18
C GLY A 236 27.80 -15.06 34.66
N GLN A 237 27.66 -16.36 34.34
CA GLN A 237 27.41 -17.50 35.26
C GLN A 237 26.15 -17.62 36.16
N GLN A 238 25.57 -18.85 36.07
CA GLN A 238 25.04 -19.72 37.15
C GLN A 238 23.86 -19.17 37.98
N SER A 239 22.94 -19.90 38.60
CA SER A 239 22.54 -21.31 38.82
C SER A 239 21.40 -21.18 39.84
N GLY A 240 20.39 -22.05 39.89
CA GLY A 240 19.41 -21.93 40.98
C GLY A 240 18.18 -22.80 40.81
N ASP A 241 18.18 -23.87 41.58
CA ASP A 241 17.24 -24.98 41.57
C ASP A 241 16.08 -24.75 42.58
N GLN A 242 15.11 -25.69 42.57
CA GLN A 242 14.12 -26.04 43.61
C GLN A 242 12.70 -25.41 43.52
N ASN A 243 11.66 -26.20 43.23
CA ASN A 243 10.84 -27.08 44.13
C ASN A 243 9.84 -26.21 44.95
N SER A 244 8.56 -26.51 45.17
CA SER A 244 7.74 -27.71 45.27
C SER A 244 6.30 -27.25 45.55
N GLY A 245 5.29 -28.13 45.39
CA GLY A 245 4.19 -28.16 46.37
C GLY A 245 2.77 -28.01 45.82
N ASP A 246 2.18 -29.19 45.55
CA ASP A 246 1.01 -29.72 46.26
C ASP A 246 -0.40 -29.51 45.69
N LEU A 247 -1.12 -30.64 45.76
CA LEU A 247 -2.45 -30.95 45.26
C LEU A 247 -3.46 -30.83 46.41
N GLY A 248 -4.71 -30.52 46.07
CA GLY A 248 -5.84 -30.59 47.00
C GLY A 248 -7.15 -30.59 46.24
N GLU A 249 -7.75 -31.77 46.14
CA GLU A 249 -9.11 -32.04 45.65
C GLU A 249 -10.19 -31.39 46.52
N HIS A 250 -11.36 -31.09 45.96
CA HIS A 250 -12.66 -31.51 46.52
C HIS A 250 -13.81 -31.28 45.54
N ASP A 251 -14.92 -31.93 45.87
CA ASP A 251 -15.86 -32.66 45.03
C ASP A 251 -17.27 -32.03 45.02
N SER A 252 -18.13 -32.59 44.17
CA SER A 252 -19.60 -32.76 44.30
C SER A 252 -20.57 -31.68 43.75
N GLY A 253 -21.19 -32.01 42.61
CA GLY A 253 -22.56 -32.57 42.54
C GLY A 253 -23.79 -31.66 42.71
N GLY A 254 -24.69 -31.67 41.72
CA GLY A 254 -26.10 -31.24 41.88
C GLY A 254 -26.89 -31.08 40.58
N GLN A 255 -27.79 -32.02 40.28
CA GLN A 255 -28.76 -32.03 39.16
C GLN A 255 -30.05 -31.29 39.53
N GLY A 256 -30.79 -30.79 38.53
CA GLY A 256 -32.20 -30.37 38.66
C GLY A 256 -32.86 -30.03 37.32
N GLU A 257 -33.81 -30.86 36.88
CA GLU A 257 -34.70 -30.64 35.72
C GLU A 257 -35.95 -29.83 36.10
N GLY A 258 -36.57 -29.15 35.13
CA GLY A 258 -37.92 -28.57 35.22
C GLY A 258 -38.37 -27.85 33.94
N VAL A 259 -39.46 -28.33 33.33
CA VAL A 259 -40.09 -27.85 32.06
C VAL A 259 -41.30 -26.91 32.36
N PRO A 260 -42.14 -26.48 31.38
CA PRO A 260 -42.32 -25.10 30.90
C PRO A 260 -43.62 -24.40 31.38
N MET A 261 -43.78 -23.11 31.09
CA MET A 261 -45.07 -22.38 31.20
C MET A 261 -45.28 -21.48 29.99
N SER A 262 -46.50 -21.54 29.45
CA SER A 262 -47.00 -20.84 28.26
C SER A 262 -47.82 -19.58 28.58
N ASP A 263 -48.02 -18.79 27.53
CA ASP A 263 -49.15 -17.91 27.21
C ASP A 263 -49.19 -16.41 27.61
N GLY A 264 -49.40 -15.61 26.55
CA GLY A 264 -49.98 -14.26 26.53
C GLY A 264 -48.95 -13.12 26.59
N LEU A 265 -48.97 -12.05 25.80
CA LEU A 265 -49.95 -11.46 24.90
C LEU A 265 -49.20 -10.53 23.91
N SER A 266 -49.85 -10.31 22.77
CA SER A 266 -49.53 -9.41 21.67
C SER A 266 -49.11 -7.98 22.06
N ASP A 267 -48.10 -7.45 21.39
CA ASP A 267 -48.15 -6.07 20.87
C ASP A 267 -47.40 -5.98 19.54
N GLY A 268 -48.15 -5.61 18.50
CA GLY A 268 -47.70 -5.54 17.11
C GLY A 268 -46.77 -4.35 16.89
N VAL A 269 -45.55 -4.63 16.44
CA VAL A 269 -44.66 -3.61 15.90
C VAL A 269 -45.13 -3.30 14.48
N ASN A 270 -45.62 -2.07 14.30
CA ASN A 270 -45.92 -1.47 13.00
C ASN A 270 -44.66 -1.49 12.12
N GLY A 271 -44.57 -2.47 11.22
CA GLY A 271 -43.61 -2.50 10.13
C GLY A 271 -44.00 -1.47 9.06
N GLY A 272 -43.61 -0.22 9.25
CA GLY A 272 -43.48 0.71 8.13
C GLY A 272 -42.34 0.23 7.22
N PRO A 273 -42.43 0.41 5.89
CA PRO A 273 -41.36 -0.03 5.00
C PRO A 273 -40.09 0.75 5.33
N VAL A 274 -39.05 0.03 5.76
CA VAL A 274 -37.69 0.57 5.86
C VAL A 274 -37.31 1.03 4.46
N GLN A 275 -37.41 2.32 4.22
CA GLN A 275 -37.02 2.93 2.96
C GLN A 275 -35.50 2.73 2.83
N SER A 276 -35.07 1.75 2.02
CA SER A 276 -33.66 1.43 1.86
C SER A 276 -32.91 2.69 1.44
N LYS A 277 -31.99 3.15 2.29
CA LYS A 277 -31.17 4.34 2.03
C LYS A 277 -30.48 4.14 0.67
N LEU A 278 -30.81 4.99 -0.31
CA LEU A 278 -30.22 4.91 -1.65
C LEU A 278 -28.69 5.05 -1.54
N SER A 279 -27.94 4.21 -2.25
CA SER A 279 -26.49 4.34 -2.26
C SER A 279 -26.07 5.66 -2.92
N THR A 280 -24.88 6.15 -2.56
CA THR A 280 -24.33 7.39 -3.15
C THR A 280 -24.30 7.32 -4.69
N ARG A 281 -23.98 6.14 -5.25
CA ARG A 281 -24.01 5.89 -6.70
C ARG A 281 -25.41 6.03 -7.29
N GLN A 282 -26.38 5.29 -6.75
CA GLN A 282 -27.76 5.29 -7.24
C GLN A 282 -28.36 6.70 -7.16
N TRP A 283 -28.05 7.43 -6.08
CA TRP A 283 -28.49 8.82 -5.93
C TRP A 283 -27.86 9.74 -6.99
N ALA A 284 -26.56 9.57 -7.28
CA ALA A 284 -25.88 10.35 -8.32
C ALA A 284 -26.42 10.05 -9.72
N GLU A 285 -26.67 8.77 -10.05
CA GLU A 285 -27.28 8.33 -11.30
C GLU A 285 -28.69 8.89 -11.50
N ASN A 286 -29.53 8.80 -10.46
CA ASN A 286 -30.90 9.36 -10.47
C ASN A 286 -30.89 10.87 -10.72
N ASN A 287 -29.85 11.56 -10.25
CA ASN A 287 -29.65 12.99 -10.47
C ASN A 287 -28.78 13.29 -11.70
N LYS A 288 -28.51 12.30 -12.55
CA LYS A 288 -27.74 12.40 -13.80
C LYS A 288 -26.34 13.01 -13.59
N TYR A 289 -25.71 12.76 -12.44
CA TYR A 289 -24.45 13.38 -12.02
C TYR A 289 -24.46 14.91 -12.12
N ASN A 290 -25.58 15.54 -11.76
CA ASN A 290 -25.64 17.00 -11.69
C ASN A 290 -24.69 17.51 -10.61
N VAL A 291 -23.81 18.42 -11.00
CA VAL A 291 -22.70 18.92 -10.18
C VAL A 291 -23.19 19.66 -8.93
N GLU A 292 -24.13 20.59 -9.11
CA GLU A 292 -24.68 21.39 -8.01
C GLU A 292 -25.38 20.49 -6.98
N LYS A 293 -26.20 19.55 -7.45
CA LYS A 293 -26.90 18.60 -6.56
C LYS A 293 -25.93 17.71 -5.79
N ILE A 294 -24.90 17.17 -6.43
CA ILE A 294 -23.88 16.34 -5.75
C ILE A 294 -23.13 17.18 -4.72
N PHE A 295 -22.73 18.41 -5.06
CA PHE A 295 -22.05 19.32 -4.14
C PHE A 295 -22.93 19.60 -2.91
N THR A 296 -24.18 20.00 -3.12
CA THR A 296 -25.14 20.28 -2.05
C THR A 296 -25.37 19.04 -1.19
N LYS A 297 -25.54 17.86 -1.78
CA LYS A 297 -25.73 16.62 -1.00
C LYS A 297 -24.53 16.36 -0.08
N LEU A 298 -23.30 16.43 -0.59
CA LEU A 298 -22.09 16.03 0.14
C LEU A 298 -21.61 17.06 1.17
N TYR A 299 -21.66 18.36 0.83
CA TYR A 299 -21.05 19.42 1.64
C TYR A 299 -22.07 20.29 2.37
N GLN A 300 -23.36 20.13 2.09
CA GLN A 300 -24.44 20.83 2.78
C GLN A 300 -25.37 19.84 3.49
N THR A 301 -26.16 19.06 2.75
CA THR A 301 -27.21 18.20 3.32
C THR A 301 -26.66 17.12 4.25
N ASP A 302 -25.60 16.42 3.85
CA ASP A 302 -24.96 15.40 4.70
C ASP A 302 -24.32 16.01 5.96
N VAL A 303 -23.83 17.26 5.86
CA VAL A 303 -23.24 17.99 6.99
C VAL A 303 -24.31 18.48 7.95
N GLU A 304 -25.42 19.01 7.43
CA GLU A 304 -26.61 19.37 8.20
C GLU A 304 -27.17 18.15 8.93
N TYR A 305 -27.18 16.98 8.28
CA TYR A 305 -27.57 15.72 8.91
C TYR A 305 -26.60 15.32 10.03
N LEU A 306 -25.28 15.43 9.83
CA LEU A 306 -24.28 15.18 10.88
C LEU A 306 -24.48 16.09 12.11
N LEU A 307 -24.90 17.33 11.93
CA LEU A 307 -25.21 18.26 13.03
C LEU A 307 -26.42 17.82 13.88
N THR A 308 -27.29 16.95 13.34
CA THR A 308 -28.40 16.37 14.14
C THR A 308 -27.88 15.39 15.20
N MET A 309 -26.71 14.79 14.99
CA MET A 309 -26.04 13.86 15.92
C MET A 309 -25.28 14.63 17.01
N LYS A 310 -26.00 15.30 17.91
CA LYS A 310 -25.43 16.24 18.91
C LYS A 310 -24.29 15.67 19.77
N GLN A 311 -24.34 14.38 20.08
CA GLN A 311 -23.40 13.66 20.95
C GLN A 311 -21.95 13.77 20.45
N LEU A 312 -21.77 13.64 19.12
CA LEU A 312 -20.46 13.68 18.45
C LEU A 312 -19.72 15.03 18.63
N TRP A 313 -20.48 16.10 18.90
CA TRP A 313 -20.01 17.49 18.91
C TRP A 313 -19.88 18.10 20.30
N GLU A 314 -20.12 17.33 21.37
CA GLU A 314 -19.99 17.86 22.75
C GLU A 314 -18.56 18.30 23.08
N LYS A 315 -17.57 17.58 22.53
CA LYS A 315 -16.13 17.80 22.77
C LYS A 315 -15.39 18.28 21.52
N ARG A 316 -16.05 18.35 20.37
CA ARG A 316 -15.43 18.66 19.07
C ARG A 316 -16.08 19.91 18.49
N THR A 317 -15.31 20.68 17.72
CA THR A 317 -15.90 21.77 16.94
C THR A 317 -16.84 21.19 15.89
N PRO A 318 -18.12 21.60 15.85
CA PRO A 318 -19.08 21.10 14.87
C PRO A 318 -18.68 21.52 13.45
N PRO A 319 -19.00 20.70 12.43
CA PRO A 319 -18.71 21.03 11.04
C PRO A 319 -19.61 22.15 10.53
N THR A 320 -19.10 22.93 9.57
CA THR A 320 -19.84 24.04 8.95
C THR A 320 -20.29 23.64 7.53
N PRO A 321 -21.61 23.58 7.25
CA PRO A 321 -22.11 23.31 5.91
C PRO A 321 -21.63 24.35 4.89
N LEU A 322 -21.34 23.91 3.66
CA LEU A 322 -20.91 24.78 2.57
C LEU A 322 -21.96 24.84 1.46
N SER A 323 -22.41 26.05 1.12
CA SER A 323 -23.29 26.29 -0.02
C SER A 323 -22.50 26.75 -1.25
N LEU A 324 -22.80 26.14 -2.40
CA LEU A 324 -22.16 26.50 -3.67
C LEU A 324 -22.45 27.96 -4.04
N GLN A 325 -23.65 28.46 -3.78
CA GLN A 325 -24.07 29.83 -4.11
C GLN A 325 -23.28 30.89 -3.32
N GLN A 326 -22.93 30.58 -2.07
CA GLN A 326 -22.13 31.46 -1.22
C GLN A 326 -20.67 31.54 -1.72
N LEU A 327 -20.16 30.43 -2.26
CA LEU A 327 -18.81 30.37 -2.85
C LEU A 327 -18.75 31.10 -4.20
N THR A 328 -19.82 31.08 -5.01
CA THR A 328 -19.85 31.79 -6.30
C THR A 328 -20.06 33.31 -6.17
N SER A 329 -20.66 33.77 -5.08
CA SER A 329 -21.01 35.19 -4.86
C SER A 329 -19.94 35.99 -4.12
N SER A 330 -19.01 35.32 -3.45
CA SER A 330 -17.85 35.95 -2.81
C SER A 330 -16.73 36.12 -3.84
N SER A 331 -16.78 37.23 -4.59
CA SER A 331 -15.78 37.61 -5.60
C SER A 331 -14.38 37.80 -5.00
N ASP A 332 -13.42 36.98 -5.44
CA ASP A 332 -11.97 37.21 -5.65
C ASP A 332 -11.21 38.19 -4.74
N ASN A 333 -11.44 38.20 -3.42
CA ASN A 333 -10.54 38.87 -2.47
C ASN A 333 -9.60 37.92 -1.71
N ASP A 334 -9.84 36.61 -1.78
CA ASP A 334 -8.87 35.60 -1.33
C ASP A 334 -7.97 35.22 -2.51
N GLY A 335 -7.00 36.08 -2.80
CA GLY A 335 -5.93 35.76 -3.73
C GLY A 335 -5.32 34.40 -3.38
N ASP A 336 -5.14 33.54 -4.40
CA ASP A 336 -4.37 32.30 -4.35
C ASP A 336 -3.22 32.46 -3.36
N GLY A 337 -3.33 31.85 -2.16
CA GLY A 337 -2.61 32.23 -0.95
C GLY A 337 -1.29 32.95 -1.20
N ALA A 338 -1.28 34.26 -0.99
CA ALA A 338 -0.08 35.11 -0.96
C ALA A 338 0.80 34.70 0.24
N GLY A 339 1.52 33.60 0.06
CA GLY A 339 2.50 33.06 1.00
C GLY A 339 3.51 32.14 0.34
N GLY A 340 3.52 32.06 -1.00
CA GLY A 340 4.57 31.39 -1.75
C GLY A 340 5.67 32.37 -2.07
N SER A 341 6.83 32.22 -1.43
CA SER A 341 8.09 32.74 -1.97
C SER A 341 8.24 32.34 -3.45
N ASP A 342 8.91 33.20 -4.22
CA ASP A 342 9.05 33.17 -5.70
C ASP A 342 9.83 31.95 -6.25
N GLY A 343 9.70 30.77 -5.62
CA GLY A 343 10.37 29.52 -5.98
C GLY A 343 9.58 28.25 -5.68
N CYS A 344 8.29 28.33 -5.35
CA CYS A 344 7.44 27.18 -5.01
C CYS A 344 6.66 26.66 -6.25
N LEU A 345 6.67 25.35 -6.48
CA LEU A 345 5.97 24.73 -7.62
C LEU A 345 4.45 25.01 -7.54
N PRO A 346 3.73 25.14 -8.67
CA PRO A 346 2.28 25.40 -8.66
C PRO A 346 1.48 24.40 -7.81
N ASP A 347 1.86 23.13 -7.85
CA ASP A 347 1.19 22.05 -7.09
C ASP A 347 1.47 22.07 -5.58
N GLN A 348 2.47 22.82 -5.13
CA GLN A 348 2.80 23.00 -3.72
C GLN A 348 2.02 24.16 -3.08
N ARG A 349 1.29 24.95 -3.87
CA ARG A 349 0.40 26.00 -3.36
C ARG A 349 -0.89 25.36 -2.85
N VAL A 350 -1.34 25.81 -1.68
CA VAL A 350 -2.63 25.39 -1.11
C VAL A 350 -3.75 26.16 -1.83
N TRP A 351 -4.75 25.45 -2.33
CA TRP A 351 -5.88 26.06 -3.03
C TRP A 351 -6.84 26.78 -2.07
N SER A 352 -7.37 27.93 -2.52
CA SER A 352 -8.52 28.57 -1.86
C SER A 352 -9.75 27.66 -1.89
N VAL A 353 -10.75 27.95 -1.05
CA VAL A 353 -11.99 27.14 -1.01
C VAL A 353 -12.72 27.26 -2.34
N HIS A 354 -12.77 28.47 -2.92
CA HIS A 354 -13.30 28.75 -4.26
C HIS A 354 -12.63 27.91 -5.33
N LYS A 355 -11.29 27.91 -5.38
CA LYS A 355 -10.53 27.11 -6.34
C LYS A 355 -10.76 25.60 -6.16
N CYS A 356 -10.89 25.12 -4.91
CA CYS A 356 -11.27 23.73 -4.67
C CYS A 356 -12.68 23.44 -5.23
N SER A 357 -13.63 24.34 -5.06
CA SER A 357 -14.98 24.21 -5.64
C SER A 357 -14.92 24.13 -7.17
N ASP A 358 -14.21 25.05 -7.84
CA ASP A 358 -14.10 25.06 -9.31
C ASP A 358 -13.46 23.79 -9.86
N VAL A 359 -12.37 23.34 -9.21
CA VAL A 359 -11.66 22.11 -9.60
C VAL A 359 -12.55 20.88 -9.35
N PHE A 360 -13.31 20.85 -8.25
CA PHE A 360 -14.29 19.80 -7.98
C PHE A 360 -15.34 19.72 -9.09
N GLN A 361 -15.96 20.86 -9.43
CA GLN A 361 -16.99 20.92 -10.46
C GLN A 361 -16.47 20.45 -11.83
N LEU A 362 -15.28 20.92 -12.23
CA LEU A 362 -14.65 20.56 -13.50
C LEU A 362 -14.27 19.08 -13.57
N SER A 363 -13.67 18.55 -12.49
CA SER A 363 -13.24 17.15 -12.45
C SER A 363 -14.42 16.19 -12.38
N LEU A 364 -15.45 16.50 -11.59
CA LEU A 364 -16.69 15.73 -11.51
C LEU A 364 -17.38 15.65 -12.88
N ALA A 365 -17.47 16.77 -13.61
CA ALA A 365 -18.07 16.78 -14.95
C ALA A 365 -17.30 15.86 -15.92
N LYS A 366 -15.97 15.95 -15.95
CA LYS A 366 -15.11 15.13 -16.81
C LYS A 366 -15.18 13.64 -16.45
N LEU A 367 -15.04 13.29 -15.18
CA LEU A 367 -15.11 11.89 -14.71
C LEU A 367 -16.49 11.30 -14.95
N SER A 368 -17.57 12.07 -14.79
CA SER A 368 -18.92 11.59 -15.10
C SER A 368 -19.11 11.30 -16.60
N ALA A 369 -18.48 12.08 -17.48
CA ALA A 369 -18.53 11.83 -18.92
C ALA A 369 -17.73 10.57 -19.27
N GLU A 370 -16.55 10.41 -18.67
CA GLU A 370 -15.72 9.24 -18.86
C GLU A 370 -16.39 7.96 -18.35
N TYR A 371 -16.97 8.00 -17.16
CA TYR A 371 -17.74 6.91 -16.55
C TYR A 371 -18.90 6.47 -17.45
N ARG A 372 -19.67 7.41 -18.01
CA ARG A 372 -20.75 7.07 -18.96
C ARG A 372 -20.26 6.40 -20.25
N SER A 373 -19.00 6.63 -20.63
CA SER A 373 -18.42 6.08 -21.86
C SER A 373 -17.70 4.75 -21.67
N LYS A 374 -16.99 4.58 -20.55
CA LYS A 374 -16.11 3.43 -20.28
C LYS A 374 -16.67 2.47 -19.23
N GLY A 375 -17.68 2.87 -18.47
CA GLY A 375 -18.13 2.17 -17.27
C GLY A 375 -17.24 2.49 -16.08
N GLU A 376 -17.04 1.52 -15.20
CA GLU A 376 -16.30 1.67 -13.95
C GLU A 376 -14.85 2.12 -14.20
N LEU A 377 -14.41 3.12 -13.42
CA LEU A 377 -13.10 3.74 -13.51
C LEU A 377 -12.22 3.30 -12.35
N THR A 378 -10.94 3.07 -12.59
CA THR A 378 -9.96 2.85 -11.52
C THR A 378 -9.28 4.17 -11.18
N TRP A 379 -9.19 4.49 -9.88
CA TRP A 379 -8.48 5.67 -9.44
C TRP A 379 -6.98 5.56 -9.74
N ASP A 380 -6.44 6.55 -10.44
CA ASP A 380 -5.01 6.67 -10.70
C ASP A 380 -4.46 8.01 -10.17
N LYS A 381 -3.33 7.91 -9.45
CA LYS A 381 -2.62 9.06 -8.88
C LYS A 381 -1.84 9.87 -9.94
N ASP A 382 -1.61 9.29 -11.11
CA ASP A 382 -0.88 9.91 -12.21
C ASP A 382 -1.83 10.52 -13.26
N ASP A 383 -3.11 10.10 -13.26
CA ASP A 383 -4.18 10.82 -13.96
C ASP A 383 -4.48 12.18 -13.30
N LYS A 384 -4.50 13.22 -14.13
CA LYS A 384 -4.70 14.60 -13.65
C LYS A 384 -6.10 14.78 -13.09
N VAL A 385 -7.12 14.27 -13.78
CA VAL A 385 -8.52 14.56 -13.42
C VAL A 385 -8.92 13.82 -12.13
N SER A 386 -8.50 12.57 -11.99
CA SER A 386 -8.70 11.74 -10.81
C SER A 386 -8.00 12.32 -9.57
N MET A 387 -6.76 12.79 -9.71
CA MET A 387 -6.06 13.49 -8.63
C MET A 387 -6.69 14.83 -8.27
N ASP A 388 -7.11 15.61 -9.27
CA ASP A 388 -7.75 16.90 -9.05
C ASP A 388 -9.08 16.72 -8.29
N PHE A 389 -9.87 15.70 -8.65
CA PHE A 389 -11.10 15.35 -7.95
C PHE A 389 -10.85 15.00 -6.48
N VAL A 390 -9.89 14.11 -6.20
CA VAL A 390 -9.57 13.71 -4.82
C VAL A 390 -9.03 14.89 -4.02
N ALA A 391 -8.14 15.70 -4.60
CA ALA A 391 -7.54 16.83 -3.92
C ALA A 391 -8.58 17.92 -3.57
N ALA A 392 -9.42 18.27 -4.54
CA ALA A 392 -10.50 19.23 -4.34
C ALA A 392 -11.51 18.72 -3.31
N SER A 393 -11.96 17.48 -3.46
CA SER A 393 -12.97 16.89 -2.56
C SER A 393 -12.47 16.80 -1.11
N ALA A 394 -11.20 16.43 -0.92
CA ALA A 394 -10.56 16.34 0.39
C ALA A 394 -10.36 17.71 1.02
N ASN A 395 -9.97 18.73 0.25
CA ASN A 395 -9.77 20.09 0.78
C ASN A 395 -11.09 20.77 1.14
N LEU A 396 -12.16 20.56 0.36
CA LEU A 396 -13.51 21.02 0.71
C LEU A 396 -13.97 20.38 2.02
N ARG A 397 -13.78 19.07 2.17
CA ARG A 397 -14.11 18.36 3.42
C ARG A 397 -13.24 18.84 4.59
N ALA A 398 -11.94 19.03 4.38
CA ALA A 398 -11.06 19.59 5.41
C ALA A 398 -11.56 20.95 5.89
N HIS A 399 -12.01 21.82 4.97
CA HIS A 399 -12.59 23.11 5.32
C HIS A 399 -13.89 22.99 6.15
N VAL A 400 -14.82 22.11 5.75
CA VAL A 400 -16.06 21.82 6.51
C VAL A 400 -15.78 21.47 7.97
N PHE A 401 -14.74 20.67 8.22
CA PHE A 401 -14.37 20.19 9.56
C PHE A 401 -13.31 21.05 10.27
N ASN A 402 -13.01 22.25 9.77
CA ASN A 402 -11.99 23.15 10.34
C ASN A 402 -10.57 22.53 10.41
N ILE A 403 -10.24 21.66 9.46
CA ILE A 403 -8.93 21.02 9.31
C ILE A 403 -8.07 21.82 8.33
N GLN A 404 -6.76 21.89 8.59
CA GLN A 404 -5.81 22.55 7.69
C GLN A 404 -5.79 21.86 6.31
N ARG A 405 -6.15 22.63 5.28
CA ARG A 405 -6.04 22.24 3.86
C ARG A 405 -4.59 21.94 3.49
N LYS A 406 -4.40 21.06 2.49
CA LYS A 406 -3.08 20.64 2.00
C LYS A 406 -2.93 20.96 0.52
N SER A 407 -1.69 21.08 0.08
CA SER A 407 -1.38 21.30 -1.33
C SER A 407 -1.71 20.05 -2.16
N ARG A 408 -1.90 20.23 -3.47
CA ARG A 408 -2.11 19.10 -4.39
C ARG A 408 -0.93 18.12 -4.34
N PHE A 409 0.28 18.64 -4.18
CA PHE A 409 1.51 17.85 -4.03
C PHE A 409 1.47 16.94 -2.81
N ASP A 410 1.13 17.49 -1.64
CA ASP A 410 1.03 16.71 -0.39
C ASP A 410 -0.09 15.66 -0.48
N MET A 411 -1.23 16.04 -1.08
CA MET A 411 -2.35 15.15 -1.30
C MET A 411 -2.01 14.00 -2.23
N LYS A 412 -1.29 14.25 -3.33
CA LYS A 412 -0.78 13.20 -4.22
C LYS A 412 0.12 12.23 -3.47
N SER A 413 1.01 12.74 -2.61
CA SER A 413 1.89 11.90 -1.80
C SER A 413 1.11 10.99 -0.83
N MET A 414 0.12 11.54 -0.13
CA MET A 414 -0.68 10.81 0.86
C MET A 414 -1.68 9.84 0.21
N ALA A 415 -2.43 10.29 -0.80
CA ALA A 415 -3.44 9.48 -1.48
C ALA A 415 -2.83 8.30 -2.26
N GLY A 416 -1.67 8.54 -2.88
CA GLY A 416 -0.93 7.57 -3.69
C GLY A 416 0.07 6.73 -2.90
N ASN A 417 0.19 6.91 -1.58
CA ASN A 417 1.21 6.27 -0.74
C ASN A 417 2.62 6.36 -1.35
N ILE A 418 2.99 7.56 -1.86
CA ILE A 418 4.22 7.73 -2.63
C ILE A 418 5.44 7.52 -1.73
N VAL A 419 6.20 6.48 -2.02
CA VAL A 419 7.52 6.25 -1.43
C VAL A 419 8.55 7.06 -2.21
N PRO A 420 9.30 7.99 -1.57
CA PRO A 420 10.37 8.71 -2.24
C PRO A 420 11.36 7.72 -2.87
N ALA A 421 11.86 8.02 -4.07
CA ALA A 421 12.77 7.11 -4.75
C ALA A 421 13.85 7.90 -5.48
N ILE A 422 15.10 7.48 -5.28
CA ILE A 422 16.31 8.17 -5.74
C ILE A 422 17.11 7.22 -6.63
N ALA A 423 17.61 7.72 -7.75
CA ALA A 423 18.38 6.94 -8.73
C ALA A 423 19.60 6.27 -8.10
N THR A 424 20.35 6.99 -7.26
CA THR A 424 21.56 6.48 -6.59
C THR A 424 21.26 5.31 -5.67
N THR A 425 20.20 5.39 -4.85
CA THR A 425 19.77 4.29 -3.99
C THR A 425 19.41 3.05 -4.82
N ASN A 426 18.66 3.22 -5.92
CA ASN A 426 18.30 2.11 -6.80
C ASN A 426 19.52 1.47 -7.45
N ALA A 427 20.49 2.26 -7.90
CA ALA A 427 21.74 1.77 -8.49
C ALA A 427 22.58 0.96 -7.49
N VAL A 428 22.69 1.43 -6.24
CA VAL A 428 23.39 0.70 -5.17
C VAL A 428 22.70 -0.64 -4.89
N ILE A 429 21.39 -0.63 -4.69
CA ILE A 429 20.62 -1.85 -4.42
C ILE A 429 20.71 -2.83 -5.59
N ALA A 430 20.56 -2.36 -6.83
CA ALA A 430 20.70 -3.20 -8.03
C ALA A 430 22.10 -3.82 -8.17
N GLY A 431 23.16 -3.10 -7.79
CA GLY A 431 24.51 -3.66 -7.75
C GLY A 431 24.62 -4.79 -6.72
N LEU A 432 24.09 -4.56 -5.51
CA LEU A 432 24.08 -5.56 -4.44
C LEU A 432 23.29 -6.82 -4.81
N ILE A 433 22.17 -6.69 -5.53
CA ILE A 433 21.41 -7.84 -6.06
C ILE A 433 22.30 -8.73 -6.93
N VAL A 434 23.04 -8.15 -7.88
CA VAL A 434 23.92 -8.92 -8.76
C VAL A 434 25.07 -9.56 -7.98
N MET A 435 25.62 -8.87 -6.97
CA MET A 435 26.66 -9.45 -6.11
C MET A 435 26.17 -10.68 -5.34
N GLU A 436 24.94 -10.65 -4.80
CA GLU A 436 24.34 -11.83 -4.16
C GLU A 436 23.98 -12.92 -5.18
N ALA A 437 23.52 -12.56 -6.38
CA ALA A 437 23.26 -13.51 -7.47
C ALA A 437 24.51 -14.30 -7.86
N LEU A 438 25.66 -13.63 -7.97
CA LEU A 438 26.93 -14.29 -8.28
C LEU A 438 27.34 -15.30 -7.21
N LYS A 439 27.13 -15.00 -5.92
CA LYS A 439 27.39 -15.95 -4.82
C LYS A 439 26.49 -17.17 -4.91
N VAL A 440 25.20 -16.96 -5.20
CA VAL A 440 24.24 -18.05 -5.38
C VAL A 440 24.66 -18.96 -6.53
N LEU A 441 25.04 -18.40 -7.68
CA LEU A 441 25.46 -19.15 -8.87
C LEU A 441 26.81 -19.85 -8.69
N ALA A 442 27.68 -19.33 -7.83
CA ALA A 442 28.92 -19.98 -7.44
C ALA A 442 28.71 -21.15 -6.46
N GLY A 443 27.48 -21.40 -5.98
CA GLY A 443 27.20 -22.41 -4.96
C GLY A 443 27.53 -21.97 -3.53
N ASP A 444 27.93 -20.71 -3.33
CA ASP A 444 28.37 -20.13 -2.06
C ASP A 444 27.21 -19.52 -1.26
N PHE A 445 26.13 -20.28 -1.05
CA PHE A 445 24.94 -19.75 -0.36
C PHE A 445 25.22 -19.29 1.08
N ASN A 446 26.12 -19.98 1.78
CA ASN A 446 26.60 -19.61 3.10
C ASN A 446 27.28 -18.22 3.18
N LYS A 447 27.78 -17.70 2.04
CA LYS A 447 28.35 -16.34 1.95
C LYS A 447 27.31 -15.27 1.62
N CYS A 448 26.08 -15.66 1.31
CA CYS A 448 24.99 -14.72 1.08
C CYS A 448 24.62 -14.00 2.38
N LYS A 449 24.25 -12.74 2.27
CA LYS A 449 23.95 -11.86 3.40
C LYS A 449 22.67 -11.08 3.18
N GLN A 450 22.01 -10.76 4.28
CA GLN A 450 21.03 -9.70 4.32
C GLN A 450 21.80 -8.37 4.38
N ILE A 451 21.50 -7.45 3.47
CA ILE A 451 22.23 -6.18 3.35
C ILE A 451 21.25 -5.03 3.53
N TYR A 452 21.61 -4.07 4.38
CA TYR A 452 20.90 -2.83 4.59
C TYR A 452 21.76 -1.63 4.20
N LEU A 453 21.14 -0.68 3.52
CA LEU A 453 21.67 0.64 3.22
C LEU A 453 20.90 1.66 4.07
N PRO A 454 21.37 2.01 5.28
CA PRO A 454 20.87 3.16 6.03
C PRO A 454 21.28 4.49 5.38
N ARG A 455 20.61 5.58 5.79
CA ARG A 455 20.93 6.94 5.34
C ARG A 455 22.29 7.44 5.86
N MET A 456 22.69 6.99 7.04
CA MET A 456 23.94 7.38 7.69
C MET A 456 24.68 6.12 8.16
N PRO A 457 26.03 6.18 8.26
CA PRO A 457 26.79 5.10 8.86
C PRO A 457 26.31 4.78 10.27
N ASN A 458 26.32 3.51 10.63
CA ASN A 458 26.05 3.08 12.00
C ASN A 458 27.21 3.50 12.95
N PRO A 459 27.10 3.29 14.28
CA PRO A 459 28.17 3.60 15.23
C PRO A 459 29.52 2.94 14.92
N TYR A 460 29.52 1.83 14.15
CA TYR A 460 30.71 1.14 13.67
C TYR A 460 31.22 1.64 12.30
N LYS A 461 30.78 2.83 11.86
CA LYS A 461 31.16 3.49 10.60
C LYS A 461 30.82 2.70 9.34
N LYS A 462 29.84 1.80 9.39
CA LYS A 462 29.36 1.02 8.22
C LYS A 462 28.13 1.68 7.60
N LEU A 463 28.25 2.07 6.33
CA LEU A 463 27.12 2.53 5.51
C LEU A 463 26.37 1.37 4.84
N LEU A 464 27.06 0.28 4.54
CA LEU A 464 26.43 -0.98 4.14
C LEU A 464 26.52 -1.94 5.33
N VAL A 465 25.37 -2.23 5.92
CA VAL A 465 25.27 -3.09 7.10
C VAL A 465 24.83 -4.47 6.65
N THR A 466 25.69 -5.46 6.85
CA THR A 466 25.42 -6.86 6.48
C THR A 466 25.13 -7.70 7.72
N CYS A 467 24.12 -8.56 7.66
CA CYS A 467 23.90 -9.62 8.64
C CYS A 467 23.75 -10.98 7.94
N SER A 468 23.96 -12.06 8.70
CA SER A 468 23.72 -13.41 8.20
C SER A 468 22.22 -13.60 7.92
N LEU A 469 21.92 -14.43 6.92
CA LEU A 469 20.54 -14.78 6.60
C LEU A 469 19.93 -15.52 7.79
N ALA A 470 18.73 -15.10 8.21
CA ALA A 470 17.99 -15.79 9.26
C ALA A 470 17.46 -17.13 8.72
N PRO A 471 17.41 -18.19 9.56
CA PRO A 471 16.82 -19.47 9.18
C PRO A 471 15.29 -19.36 9.02
N PRO A 472 14.63 -20.35 8.37
CA PRO A 472 13.17 -20.37 8.27
C PRO A 472 12.47 -20.26 9.63
N ASN A 473 11.47 -19.38 9.73
CA ASN A 473 10.66 -19.27 10.93
C ASN A 473 9.69 -20.48 11.02
N PRO A 474 9.78 -21.34 12.05
CA PRO A 474 8.94 -22.54 12.17
C PRO A 474 7.45 -22.21 12.35
N LYS A 475 7.10 -20.98 12.77
CA LYS A 475 5.72 -20.50 12.93
C LYS A 475 5.22 -19.71 11.72
N CYS A 476 5.97 -19.65 10.63
CA CYS A 476 5.54 -18.95 9.43
C CYS A 476 4.33 -19.66 8.81
N TYR A 477 3.22 -18.94 8.60
CA TYR A 477 2.01 -19.46 7.96
C TYR A 477 2.16 -19.70 6.44
N VAL A 478 3.36 -19.53 5.88
CA VAL A 478 3.66 -19.70 4.44
C VAL A 478 4.68 -20.80 4.20
N CYS A 479 5.88 -20.67 4.78
CA CYS A 479 7.00 -21.57 4.46
C CYS A 479 7.27 -22.63 5.53
N SER A 480 6.49 -22.70 6.60
CA SER A 480 6.63 -23.81 7.56
C SER A 480 6.20 -25.13 6.92
N PRO A 481 6.67 -26.29 7.43
CA PRO A 481 6.26 -27.59 6.91
C PRO A 481 4.76 -27.88 7.04
N LYS A 482 4.10 -27.27 8.04
CA LYS A 482 2.65 -27.37 8.31
C LYS A 482 2.11 -25.95 8.57
N PRO A 483 1.81 -25.17 7.52
CA PRO A 483 1.34 -23.80 7.66
C PRO A 483 -0.11 -23.78 8.19
N GLU A 484 -0.30 -23.15 9.34
CA GLU A 484 -1.62 -22.99 9.98
C GLU A 484 -1.79 -21.54 10.43
N ALA A 485 -3.02 -21.04 10.39
CA ALA A 485 -3.38 -19.70 10.86
C ALA A 485 -4.73 -19.74 11.60
N ASN A 486 -4.82 -19.00 12.70
CA ASN A 486 -6.05 -18.86 13.47
C ASN A 486 -6.75 -17.55 13.10
N ILE A 487 -8.00 -17.63 12.63
CA ILE A 487 -8.81 -16.46 12.29
C ILE A 487 -9.97 -16.37 13.28
N LYS A 488 -10.10 -15.24 13.97
CA LYS A 488 -11.24 -14.94 14.83
C LYS A 488 -12.26 -14.12 14.04
N LEU A 489 -13.44 -14.67 13.82
CA LEU A 489 -14.55 -14.04 13.10
C LEU A 489 -15.90 -14.44 13.71
N ASN A 490 -16.93 -13.63 13.49
CA ASN A 490 -18.29 -13.96 13.91
C ASN A 490 -18.98 -14.77 12.80
N THR A 491 -19.26 -16.04 13.05
CA THR A 491 -19.86 -16.96 12.07
C THR A 491 -21.31 -16.63 11.71
N ASN A 492 -21.99 -15.81 12.53
CA ASN A 492 -23.37 -15.39 12.26
C ASN A 492 -23.44 -14.17 11.32
N SER A 493 -22.38 -13.35 11.25
CA SER A 493 -22.34 -12.15 10.39
C SER A 493 -21.35 -12.23 9.23
N ALA A 494 -20.32 -13.07 9.33
CA ALA A 494 -19.34 -13.24 8.27
C ALA A 494 -19.94 -14.02 7.09
N THR A 495 -19.83 -13.46 5.89
CA THR A 495 -20.26 -14.12 4.66
C THR A 495 -19.09 -14.80 3.96
N VAL A 496 -19.37 -15.80 3.12
CA VAL A 496 -18.35 -16.46 2.28
C VAL A 496 -17.66 -15.46 1.34
N VAL A 497 -18.41 -14.48 0.83
CA VAL A 497 -17.87 -13.41 -0.02
C VAL A 497 -16.89 -12.54 0.77
N HIS A 498 -17.25 -12.12 1.98
CA HIS A 498 -16.36 -11.39 2.87
C HIS A 498 -15.11 -12.21 3.20
N PHE A 499 -15.28 -13.51 3.51
CA PHE A 499 -14.16 -14.40 3.79
C PHE A 499 -13.18 -14.46 2.61
N LYS A 500 -13.68 -14.73 1.39
CA LYS A 500 -12.85 -14.83 0.18
C LYS A 500 -12.16 -13.53 -0.24
N LYS A 501 -12.77 -12.37 0.04
CA LYS A 501 -12.19 -11.06 -0.31
C LYS A 501 -11.15 -10.59 0.71
N ARG A 502 -11.31 -10.94 1.99
CA ARG A 502 -10.57 -10.33 3.12
C ARG A 502 -9.49 -11.24 3.71
N TYR A 503 -9.63 -12.55 3.56
CA TYR A 503 -8.74 -13.58 4.12
C TYR A 503 -8.29 -14.53 3.01
#